data_AF-A0A845D3Q1-F1
#
_entry.id   AF-A0A845D3Q1-F1
#
_cell.length_a   1.000
_cell.length_b   1.000
_cell.length_c   1.000
_cell.angle_alpha   90.00
_cell.angle_beta   90.00
_cell.angle_gamma   90.00
#
_symmetry.space_group_name_H-M   'P 1'
#
loop_
_entity.id
_entity.type
_entity.pdbx_description
1 polymer ?
#
loop_
_entity_poly.entity_id
_entity_poly.type
_entity_poly.pdbx_seq_one_letter_code
_entity_poly.pdbx_strand_id
1 'polypeptide(L)'
;MNYWETCKAVERHPDKVGGAWVFRGTRVPVSALFENLRDGATVEQFLEWFPGVERWKVEAALDHEEHLYIREDTRKAAKNTWYIREDTRIDAKNT
;
A
#
# COMPACT_ATOMS: atom_id res chain seq x y z
N MET A 1 -6.28 8.02 -8.25
CA MET A 1 -5.07 8.44 -7.51
C MET A 1 -4.12 7.27 -7.56
N ASN A 2 -2.99 7.37 -8.25
CA ASN A 2 -2.01 6.28 -8.23
C ASN A 2 -1.39 6.28 -6.85
N TYR A 3 -1.70 5.22 -6.12
CA TYR A 3 -1.44 5.07 -4.72
C TYR A 3 0.01 5.41 -4.30
N TRP A 4 1.01 4.98 -5.07
CA TRP A 4 2.43 5.22 -4.78
C TRP A 4 2.93 6.67 -5.01
N GLU A 5 2.18 7.53 -5.72
CA GLU A 5 2.65 8.89 -6.06
C GLU A 5 2.89 9.77 -4.82
N THR A 6 2.23 9.46 -3.70
CA THR A 6 2.40 10.21 -2.45
C THR A 6 3.50 9.65 -1.54
N CYS A 7 4.10 8.51 -1.87
CA CYS A 7 5.15 7.89 -1.07
C CYS A 7 6.53 8.42 -1.50
N LYS A 8 7.22 9.14 -0.60
CA LYS A 8 8.54 9.74 -0.89
C LYS A 8 9.65 8.71 -1.07
N ALA A 9 9.48 7.51 -0.52
CA ALA A 9 10.47 6.43 -0.58
C ALA A 9 10.60 5.81 -1.97
N VAL A 10 9.62 6.02 -2.84
CA VAL A 10 9.55 5.39 -4.16
C VAL A 10 9.50 6.43 -5.27
N GLU A 11 9.88 6.01 -6.46
CA GLU A 11 9.77 6.81 -7.68
C GLU A 11 9.44 5.92 -8.88
N ARG A 12 8.95 6.54 -9.94
CA ARG A 12 8.64 5.88 -11.20
C ARG A 12 9.17 6.71 -12.34
N HIS A 13 9.87 6.08 -13.27
CA HIS A 13 10.35 6.70 -14.50
C HIS A 13 10.24 5.68 -15.63
N PRO A 14 9.78 6.05 -16.85
CA PRO A 14 9.67 5.12 -17.98
C PRO A 14 10.97 4.33 -18.24
N ASP A 15 12.12 4.99 -18.10
CA ASP A 15 13.45 4.39 -18.33
C ASP A 15 13.98 3.54 -17.16
N LYS A 16 13.24 3.48 -16.03
CA LYS A 16 13.60 2.68 -14.86
C LYS A 16 12.73 1.43 -14.82
N VAL A 17 13.34 0.30 -15.16
CA VAL A 17 12.73 -1.03 -15.03
C VAL A 17 11.35 -1.09 -15.71
N GLY A 18 11.25 -0.59 -16.95
CA GLY A 18 10.00 -0.58 -17.71
C GLY A 18 8.88 0.27 -17.11
N GLY A 19 9.23 1.28 -16.30
CA GLY A 19 8.26 2.12 -15.62
C GLY A 19 7.67 1.47 -14.37
N ALA A 20 8.35 0.51 -13.74
CA ALA A 20 7.95 0.01 -12.43
C ALA A 20 8.17 1.07 -11.32
N TRP A 21 7.44 0.93 -10.21
CA TRP A 21 7.78 1.65 -8.98
C TRP A 21 9.03 1.06 -8.37
N VAL A 22 10.04 1.89 -8.15
CA VAL A 22 11.33 1.51 -7.58
C VAL A 22 11.62 2.31 -6.32
N PHE A 23 12.44 1.77 -5.43
CA PHE A 23 12.96 2.56 -4.31
C PHE A 23 13.79 3.73 -4.85
N ARG A 24 13.50 4.92 -4.35
CA ARG A 24 14.09 6.18 -4.83
C ARG A 24 15.62 6.13 -4.79
N GLY A 25 16.23 6.47 -5.93
CA GLY A 25 17.68 6.43 -6.10
C GLY A 25 18.25 5.05 -6.40
N THR A 26 17.39 4.04 -6.59
CA THR A 26 17.79 2.67 -6.93
C THR A 26 17.08 2.19 -8.20
N ARG A 27 17.42 0.97 -8.64
CA ARG A 27 16.65 0.22 -9.66
C ARG A 27 15.91 -0.97 -9.04
N VAL A 28 15.79 -1.02 -7.71
CA VAL A 28 15.15 -2.12 -6.99
C VAL A 28 13.64 -1.89 -6.98
N PRO A 29 12.84 -2.79 -7.59
CA PRO A 29 11.39 -2.65 -7.60
C PRO A 29 10.79 -2.75 -6.20
N VAL A 30 9.72 -2.00 -5.96
CA VAL A 30 8.92 -2.13 -4.72
C VAL A 30 8.29 -3.51 -4.64
N SER A 31 7.90 -4.11 -5.78
CA SER A 31 7.38 -5.48 -5.84
C SER A 31 8.38 -6.50 -5.30
N ALA A 32 9.68 -6.28 -5.50
CA ALA A 32 10.72 -7.17 -4.98
C ALA A 32 10.67 -7.25 -3.45
N LEU A 33 10.37 -6.16 -2.75
CA LEU A 33 10.20 -6.20 -1.29
C LEU A 33 9.10 -7.19 -0.91
N PHE A 34 7.90 -7.03 -1.47
CA PHE A 34 6.76 -7.87 -1.11
C PHE A 34 6.89 -9.31 -1.58
N GLU A 35 7.53 -9.55 -2.73
CA GLU A 35 7.86 -10.89 -3.21
C GLU A 35 8.80 -11.61 -2.22
N ASN A 36 9.89 -10.96 -1.81
CA ASN A 36 10.84 -11.54 -0.86
C ASN A 36 10.21 -11.78 0.52
N LEU A 37 9.40 -10.83 1.03
CA LEU A 37 8.69 -11.00 2.30
C LEU A 37 7.68 -12.15 2.24
N ARG A 38 6.96 -12.30 1.11
CA ARG A 38 6.02 -13.41 0.90
C ARG A 38 6.74 -14.76 0.87
N ASP A 39 7.96 -14.80 0.36
CA ASP A 39 8.79 -16.00 0.30
C ASP A 39 9.53 -16.28 1.63
N GLY A 40 9.27 -15.47 2.67
CA GLY A 40 9.74 -15.69 4.04
C GLY A 40 11.01 -14.93 4.42
N ALA A 41 11.49 -14.02 3.58
CA ALA A 41 12.62 -13.16 3.94
C ALA A 41 12.23 -12.15 5.03
N THR A 42 13.21 -11.76 5.85
CA THR A 42 13.06 -10.62 6.77
C THR A 42 13.44 -9.31 6.07
N VAL A 43 13.06 -8.18 6.68
CA VAL A 43 13.50 -6.85 6.22
C VAL A 43 15.03 -6.73 6.27
N GLU A 44 15.66 -7.30 7.29
CA GLU A 44 17.12 -7.32 7.44
C GLU A 44 17.78 -8.04 6.28
N GLN A 45 17.29 -9.23 5.90
CA GLN A 45 17.81 -9.98 4.76
C GLN A 45 17.62 -9.22 3.44
N PHE A 46 16.46 -8.57 3.25
CA PHE A 46 16.23 -7.75 2.07
C PHE A 46 17.24 -6.59 1.97
N LEU A 47 17.52 -5.90 3.08
CA LEU A 47 18.48 -4.80 3.12
C LEU A 47 19.92 -5.28 2.88
N GLU A 48 20.25 -6.49 3.32
CA GLU A 48 21.55 -7.12 3.02
C GLU A 48 21.71 -7.42 1.52
N TRP A 49 20.65 -7.89 0.84
CA TRP A 49 20.67 -8.15 -0.60
C TRP A 49 20.65 -6.88 -1.45
N PHE A 50 20.04 -5.81 -0.93
CA PHE A 50 19.87 -4.53 -1.63
C PHE A 50 20.41 -3.35 -0.81
N PRO A 51 21.74 -3.22 -0.63
CA PRO A 51 22.33 -2.22 0.25
C PRO A 51 22.10 -0.76 -0.19
N GLY A 52 21.66 -0.53 -1.43
CA GLY A 52 21.22 0.79 -1.90
C GLY A 52 19.83 1.22 -1.42
N VAL A 53 19.06 0.29 -0.85
CA VAL A 53 17.77 0.57 -0.22
C VAL A 53 18.01 0.83 1.26
N GLU A 54 17.66 2.04 1.70
CA GLU A 54 17.74 2.41 3.11
C GLU A 54 16.52 1.90 3.86
N ARG A 55 16.69 1.50 5.13
CA ARG A 55 15.61 0.94 5.97
C ARG A 55 14.35 1.81 6.00
N TRP A 56 14.49 3.13 6.16
CA TRP A 56 13.34 4.04 6.20
C TRP A 56 12.51 3.98 4.91
N LYS A 57 13.11 3.64 3.76
CA LYS A 57 12.39 3.51 2.50
C LYS A 57 11.52 2.26 2.49
N VAL A 58 12.00 1.17 3.10
CA VAL A 58 11.24 -0.06 3.30
C VAL A 58 10.08 0.18 4.26
N GLU A 59 10.34 0.77 5.42
CA GLU A 59 9.31 1.12 6.42
C GLU A 59 8.23 2.01 5.81
N ALA A 60 8.62 3.09 5.11
CA ALA A 60 7.67 3.96 4.43
C ALA A 60 6.85 3.27 3.33
N ALA A 61 7.37 2.21 2.69
CA ALA A 61 6.60 1.42 1.73
C ALA A 61 5.59 0.50 2.41
N LEU A 62 5.95 -0.10 3.55
CA LEU A 62 5.07 -0.94 4.37
C LEU A 62 3.94 -0.12 5.01
N ASP A 63 4.27 1.04 5.61
CA ASP A 63 3.29 1.96 6.22
C ASP A 63 2.28 2.44 5.18
N HIS A 64 2.76 2.69 3.97
CA HIS A 64 1.89 3.10 2.89
C HIS A 64 0.86 2.02 2.61
N GLU A 65 1.26 0.73 2.58
CA GLU A 65 0.37 -0.42 2.27
C GLU A 65 -0.66 -0.63 3.36
N GLU A 66 -0.23 -0.53 4.62
CA GLU A 66 -1.14 -0.54 5.76
C GLU A 66 -2.19 0.59 5.67
N HIS A 67 -1.78 1.80 5.28
CA HIS A 67 -2.70 2.92 5.12
C HIS A 67 -3.74 2.73 4.01
N LEU A 68 -3.50 1.90 2.99
CA LEU A 68 -4.56 1.50 2.06
C LEU A 68 -5.54 0.57 2.73
N TYR A 69 -5.02 -0.45 3.41
CA TYR A 69 -5.84 -1.47 4.02
C TYR A 69 -6.84 -0.85 5.00
N ILE A 70 -6.39 0.07 5.85
CA ILE A 70 -7.25 0.80 6.80
C ILE A 70 -8.27 1.69 6.07
N ARG A 71 -7.88 2.39 5.01
CA ARG A 71 -8.80 3.26 4.23
C ARG A 71 -9.89 2.46 3.53
N GLU A 72 -9.55 1.31 2.98
CA GLU A 72 -10.53 0.44 2.33
C GLU A 72 -11.46 -0.22 3.33
N ASP A 73 -10.93 -0.66 4.47
CA ASP A 73 -11.71 -1.29 5.53
C ASP A 73 -12.69 -0.29 6.16
N THR A 74 -12.23 0.91 6.52
CA THR A 74 -13.10 1.99 7.00
C THR A 74 -14.15 2.42 5.98
N ARG A 75 -13.81 2.44 4.67
CA ARG A 75 -14.78 2.69 3.59
C ARG A 75 -15.84 1.59 3.49
N LYS A 76 -15.46 0.32 3.62
CA LYS A 76 -16.39 -0.83 3.61
C LYS A 76 -17.30 -0.79 4.85
N ALA A 77 -16.72 -0.57 6.03
CA ALA A 77 -17.46 -0.45 7.28
C ALA A 77 -18.44 0.73 7.26
N ALA A 78 -18.04 1.88 6.72
CA ALA A 78 -18.92 3.02 6.53
C ALA A 78 -20.08 2.68 5.57
N LYS A 79 -19.80 2.12 4.39
CA LYS A 79 -20.84 1.72 3.42
C LYS A 79 -21.83 0.71 4.01
N ASN A 80 -21.35 -0.30 4.73
CA ASN A 80 -22.21 -1.27 5.40
C ASN A 80 -23.08 -0.61 6.47
N THR A 81 -22.53 0.33 7.25
CA THR A 81 -23.29 1.07 8.27
C THR A 81 -24.35 2.00 7.67
N TRP A 82 -24.06 2.65 6.53
CA TRP A 82 -25.03 3.47 5.82
C TRP A 82 -26.18 2.64 5.24
N TYR A 83 -25.88 1.49 4.63
CA TYR A 83 -26.88 0.57 4.09
C TYR A 83 -27.88 0.10 5.17
N ILE A 84 -27.39 -0.28 6.36
CA ILE A 84 -28.24 -0.74 7.48
C ILE A 84 -29.11 0.40 8.04
N ARG A 85 -28.62 1.64 8.05
CA ARG A 85 -29.36 2.82 8.56
C ARG A 85 -30.42 3.34 7.58
N GLU A 86 -30.29 3.09 6.29
CA GLU A 86 -31.31 3.43 5.29
C GLU A 86 -32.47 2.44 5.31
N ASP A 87 -32.18 1.14 5.45
CA ASP A 87 -33.20 0.08 5.55
C ASP A 87 -34.15 0.32 6.76
N THR A 88 -33.57 0.56 7.94
CA THR A 88 -34.32 0.90 9.16
C THR A 88 -35.10 2.22 9.10
N ARG A 89 -34.80 3.13 8.16
CA ARG A 89 -35.61 4.35 7.91
C ARG A 89 -36.75 4.11 6.93
N ILE A 90 -36.66 3.11 6.06
CA ILE A 90 -37.72 2.75 5.11
C ILE A 90 -38.85 2.03 5.86
N ASP A 91 -38.53 1.17 6.82
CA ASP A 91 -39.52 0.47 7.65
C ASP A 91 -40.33 1.42 8.56
N ALA A 92 -39.70 2.48 9.08
CA ALA A 92 -40.35 3.44 9.98
C ALA A 92 -41.29 4.43 9.30
N LYS A 93 -41.35 4.46 7.95
CA LYS A 93 -42.21 5.38 7.18
C LYS A 93 -43.42 4.69 6.54
N ASN A 94 -43.60 3.39 6.80
CA ASN A 94 -44.69 2.59 6.24
C ASN A 94 -45.60 1.98 7.33
N THR A 95 -45.68 2.61 8.51
CA THR A 95 -46.63 2.28 9.59
C THR A 95 -47.39 3.53 9.99
#